data_AF-A0AAX6EI88-F1
#
_entry.id   AF-A0AAX6EI88-F1
#
_cell.length_a   1.000
_cell.length_b   1.000
_cell.length_c   1.000
_cell.angle_alpha   90.00
_cell.angle_beta   90.00
_cell.angle_gamma   90.00
#
_symmetry.space_group_name_H-M   'P 1'
#
loop_
_entity.id
_entity.type
_entity.pdbx_description
1 polymer ?
#
loop_
_entity_poly.entity_id
_entity_poly.type
_entity_poly.pdbx_seq_one_letter_code
_entity_poly.pdbx_strand_id
1 'polypeptide(L)'
;MSSATAGLKSNGKMRRMISKKSHSWWWDSHISPKNSKWLAENLEEMDRYVKEMLKLIEDEGDSFAKKAEMYYQKRPELISHVEGFYRMYRALAERYDHVTGELRKNLQSDLHSQSSWSGSDFGSEPPSPSLPTFDRTPELKPAVPKPSARAAGFEFFLGSGGSSDLSRKESDRSSSSSSESDSDSDDAKEVNGGGDLISSGLQQRIFELENELCVVKEKLGEHEKCGQLANEKHADLISKIAVLENDCLAANEKLQNAKSEITSLHQKLKENNLSPEASSIDLCIDNTVASGMETQEVESVTELNDREREIEDLKGLISAKDQEIEQYKAQLAEESGKSSQEKLRLEADIIDLKEVIEELKSEVTKISQQKKQVEARISMQQNLIEEFKATSAASADRFSLEKSALKTEISILSLSNTSLSAKLVQLEAEKAVLCSDRDRQNRELNREIDGLKLQVDMLTAEKDEMVARIGALGDEMKGRDDRICSMDEHMNQLHLEHVKLIAEIEQARRAGRELAERVKELDEEVERQRAAISDGAEGKREAIRQLCFSLEHYRDGYHHLRRMLQGNNRRPQAVMAV
;
A
#
# COMPACT_ATOMS: atom_id res chain seq x y z
N MET A 1 -18.70 15.74 79.48
CA MET A 1 -18.21 17.13 79.51
C MET A 1 -17.60 17.38 78.13
N SER A 2 -18.40 17.86 77.18
CA SER A 2 -18.57 19.29 76.84
C SER A 2 -17.28 19.86 76.24
N SER A 3 -17.21 20.57 75.12
CA SER A 3 -18.13 20.92 74.04
C SER A 3 -17.26 21.47 72.91
N ALA A 4 -17.69 21.23 71.67
CA ALA A 4 -17.71 22.15 70.53
C ALA A 4 -16.64 23.25 70.31
N THR A 5 -16.13 23.22 69.06
CA THR A 5 -16.01 24.33 68.08
C THR A 5 -14.77 25.23 68.01
N ALA A 6 -14.00 24.97 66.94
CA ALA A 6 -13.75 25.83 65.77
C ALA A 6 -12.57 26.85 65.76
N GLY A 7 -11.61 26.56 64.85
CA GLY A 7 -11.30 27.46 63.72
C GLY A 7 -9.91 28.10 63.66
N LEU A 8 -9.03 27.63 62.76
CA LEU A 8 -8.60 28.34 61.53
C LEU A 8 -7.25 27.82 60.94
N LYS A 9 -7.37 27.26 59.72
CA LYS A 9 -6.51 27.34 58.53
C LYS A 9 -5.00 27.61 58.70
N SER A 10 -4.17 26.63 58.32
CA SER A 10 -3.39 26.65 57.07
C SER A 10 -2.67 25.31 56.93
N ASN A 11 -2.74 24.66 55.77
CA ASN A 11 -1.78 23.60 55.46
C ASN A 11 -1.53 23.50 53.97
N GLY A 12 -0.25 23.68 53.62
CA GLY A 12 0.26 23.63 52.26
C GLY A 12 0.65 22.21 51.83
N LYS A 13 0.71 22.06 50.50
CA LYS A 13 1.48 21.10 49.70
C LYS A 13 1.27 19.60 50.00
N MET A 14 0.70 18.88 49.02
CA MET A 14 1.53 18.20 48.01
C MET A 14 0.64 17.68 46.85
N ARG A 15 0.62 18.40 45.72
CA ARG A 15 0.12 17.84 44.46
C ARG A 15 1.21 16.95 43.88
N ARG A 16 0.84 15.69 43.59
CA ARG A 16 1.66 14.67 42.94
C ARG A 16 2.15 15.23 41.59
N MET A 17 3.46 15.44 41.47
CA MET A 17 4.10 15.85 40.22
C MET A 17 3.97 14.71 39.21
N ILE A 18 3.25 14.96 38.13
CA ILE A 18 3.46 14.23 36.88
C ILE A 18 4.85 14.68 36.41
N SER A 19 5.82 13.78 36.41
CA SER A 19 7.13 14.04 35.79
C SER A 19 6.89 14.25 34.29
N LYS A 20 6.67 15.51 33.91
CA LYS A 20 6.73 15.96 32.53
C LYS A 20 8.16 15.73 32.06
N LYS A 21 8.34 14.65 31.31
CA LYS A 21 9.49 14.40 30.46
C LYS A 21 9.80 15.71 29.73
N SER A 22 10.98 16.25 29.97
CA SER A 22 11.50 17.50 29.45
C SER A 22 11.80 17.38 27.94
N HIS A 23 10.75 17.28 27.13
CA HIS A 23 10.86 17.30 25.67
C HIS A 23 9.77 18.11 24.97
N SER A 24 8.91 18.83 25.70
CA SER A 24 7.68 19.40 25.12
C SER A 24 7.55 20.92 25.16
N TRP A 25 8.53 21.69 25.66
CA TRP A 25 8.30 23.15 25.77
C TRP A 25 8.18 23.86 24.42
N TRP A 26 8.87 23.39 23.38
CA TRP A 26 8.81 24.00 22.05
C TRP A 26 7.70 23.40 21.17
N TRP A 27 7.48 22.07 21.22
CA TRP A 27 6.35 21.40 20.56
C TRP A 27 4.99 21.90 21.06
N ASP A 28 4.85 22.06 22.38
CA ASP A 28 3.60 22.53 23.02
C ASP A 28 3.38 24.04 22.77
N SER A 29 4.44 24.79 22.42
CA SER A 29 4.35 26.22 22.11
C SER A 29 4.17 26.52 20.63
N HIS A 30 4.79 25.80 19.68
CA HIS A 30 4.78 26.19 18.26
C HIS A 30 3.91 25.31 17.35
N ILE A 31 3.63 24.07 17.73
CA ILE A 31 2.88 23.10 16.91
C ILE A 31 1.78 22.50 17.78
N SER A 32 0.98 23.38 18.38
CA SER A 32 -0.22 23.01 19.13
C SER A 32 -1.43 23.66 18.46
N PRO A 33 -2.57 22.96 18.34
CA PRO A 33 -3.82 23.55 17.86
C PRO A 33 -4.23 24.81 18.64
N LYS A 34 -3.69 24.99 19.86
CA LYS A 34 -3.96 26.14 20.73
C LYS A 34 -3.17 27.41 20.35
N ASN A 35 -2.09 27.31 19.56
CA ASN A 35 -1.25 28.47 19.22
C ASN A 35 -1.08 28.70 17.70
N SER A 36 -1.45 27.73 16.85
CA SER A 36 -1.42 27.88 15.39
C SER A 36 -2.84 27.91 14.81
N LYS A 37 -3.27 29.10 14.35
CA LYS A 37 -4.59 29.28 13.70
C LYS A 37 -4.75 28.38 12.48
N TRP A 38 -3.72 28.29 11.66
CA TRP A 38 -3.73 27.45 10.44
C TRP A 38 -3.88 25.96 10.75
N LEU A 39 -3.23 25.46 11.81
CA LEU A 39 -3.35 24.05 12.21
C LEU A 39 -4.75 23.75 12.74
N ALA A 40 -5.33 24.66 13.53
CA ALA A 40 -6.69 24.52 14.03
C ALA A 40 -7.72 24.54 12.89
N GLU A 41 -7.62 25.50 11.97
CA GLU A 41 -8.48 25.60 10.78
C GLU A 41 -8.36 24.38 9.88
N ASN A 42 -7.13 23.88 9.65
CA ASN A 42 -6.90 22.72 8.81
C ASN A 42 -7.44 21.42 9.42
N LEU A 43 -7.32 21.25 10.75
CA LEU A 43 -7.88 20.11 11.46
C LEU A 43 -9.41 20.16 11.51
N GLU A 44 -9.99 21.34 11.71
CA GLU A 44 -11.44 21.56 11.64
C GLU A 44 -11.99 21.27 10.24
N GLU A 45 -11.27 21.69 9.21
CA GLU A 45 -11.64 21.42 7.82
C GLU A 45 -11.53 19.93 7.47
N MET A 46 -10.45 19.25 7.88
CA MET A 46 -10.33 17.79 7.77
C MET A 46 -11.48 17.06 8.47
N ASP A 47 -11.83 17.47 9.69
CA ASP A 47 -12.94 16.88 10.45
C ASP A 47 -14.30 17.12 9.75
N ARG A 48 -14.48 18.29 9.12
CA ARG A 48 -15.66 18.58 8.26
C ARG A 48 -15.74 17.60 7.08
N TYR A 49 -14.65 17.40 6.35
CA TYR A 49 -14.59 16.44 5.24
C TYR A 49 -14.89 15.01 5.71
N VAL A 50 -14.36 14.59 6.87
CA VAL A 50 -14.64 13.26 7.44
C VAL A 50 -16.12 13.09 7.79
N LYS A 51 -16.76 14.10 8.37
CA LYS A 51 -18.20 14.10 8.66
C LYS A 51 -19.04 14.07 7.39
N GLU A 52 -18.66 14.80 6.35
CA GLU A 52 -19.34 14.78 5.05
C GLU A 52 -19.18 13.42 4.35
N MET A 53 -17.99 12.80 4.39
CA MET A 53 -17.76 11.45 3.87
C MET A 53 -18.61 10.41 4.61
N LEU A 54 -18.68 10.47 5.94
CA LEU A 54 -19.51 9.57 6.74
C LEU A 54 -20.99 9.72 6.38
N LYS A 55 -21.48 10.95 6.16
CA LYS A 55 -22.85 11.24 5.72
C LYS A 55 -23.15 10.76 4.29
N LEU A 56 -22.14 10.69 3.42
CA LEU A 56 -22.31 10.11 2.09
C LEU A 56 -22.41 8.58 2.13
N ILE A 57 -21.87 7.96 3.18
CA ILE A 57 -21.89 6.50 3.40
C ILE A 57 -23.12 6.08 4.21
N GLU A 58 -23.52 6.89 5.19
CA GLU A 58 -24.74 6.72 5.97
C GLU A 58 -25.93 7.23 5.14
N ASP A 59 -26.60 6.35 4.39
CA ASP A 59 -28.03 6.55 4.09
C ASP A 59 -28.77 5.26 3.73
N GLU A 60 -29.96 5.18 4.32
CA GLU A 60 -30.93 4.08 4.29
C GLU A 60 -31.68 4.04 2.95
N GLY A 61 -31.29 3.11 2.09
CA GLY A 61 -32.16 2.67 1.01
C GLY A 61 -33.10 1.60 1.54
N ASP A 62 -34.39 1.93 1.70
CA ASP A 62 -35.44 0.95 2.07
C ASP A 62 -35.54 -0.24 1.09
N SER A 63 -34.90 -0.14 -0.08
CA SER A 63 -34.80 -1.19 -1.09
C SER A 63 -33.41 -1.23 -1.75
N PHE A 64 -32.95 -2.44 -2.11
CA PHE A 64 -31.63 -2.72 -2.67
C PHE A 64 -31.33 -1.95 -3.96
N ALA A 65 -32.30 -1.83 -4.86
CA ALA A 65 -32.13 -1.09 -6.12
C ALA A 65 -31.84 0.40 -5.87
N LYS A 66 -32.55 0.99 -4.90
CA LYS A 66 -32.37 2.38 -4.49
C LYS A 66 -31.01 2.59 -3.80
N LYS A 67 -30.54 1.61 -3.03
CA LYS A 67 -29.19 1.62 -2.43
C LYS A 67 -28.08 1.59 -3.48
N ALA A 68 -28.23 0.78 -4.53
CA ALA A 68 -27.25 0.72 -5.62
C ALA A 68 -27.24 2.01 -6.47
N GLU A 69 -28.41 2.57 -6.78
CA GLU A 69 -28.53 3.84 -7.51
C GLU A 69 -27.91 5.01 -6.73
N MET A 70 -28.24 5.12 -5.44
CA MET A 70 -27.66 6.15 -4.55
C MET A 70 -26.15 5.99 -4.39
N TYR A 71 -25.63 4.75 -4.35
CA TYR A 71 -24.18 4.51 -4.28
C TYR A 71 -23.46 5.08 -5.51
N TYR A 72 -23.96 4.83 -6.73
CA TYR A 72 -23.31 5.35 -7.94
C TYR A 72 -23.42 6.87 -8.06
N GLN A 73 -24.49 7.49 -7.53
CA GLN A 73 -24.64 8.94 -7.49
C GLN A 73 -23.74 9.61 -6.44
N LYS A 74 -23.59 9.01 -5.25
CA LYS A 74 -22.76 9.55 -4.16
C LYS A 74 -21.27 9.25 -4.31
N ARG A 75 -20.88 8.27 -5.13
CA ARG A 75 -19.48 7.84 -5.32
C ARG A 75 -18.56 8.96 -5.84
N PRO A 76 -18.91 9.77 -6.86
CA PRO A 76 -18.09 10.90 -7.29
C PRO A 76 -17.91 11.96 -6.21
N GLU A 77 -18.96 12.24 -5.43
CA GLU A 77 -18.89 13.19 -4.32
C GLU A 77 -17.98 12.66 -3.21
N LEU A 78 -18.08 11.38 -2.85
CA LEU A 78 -17.22 10.75 -1.86
C LEU A 78 -15.74 10.80 -2.29
N ILE A 79 -15.45 10.51 -3.56
CA ILE A 79 -14.09 10.61 -4.11
C ILE A 79 -13.57 12.05 -4.01
N SER A 80 -14.39 13.05 -4.34
CA SER A 80 -14.02 14.47 -4.21
C SER A 80 -13.66 14.86 -2.77
N HIS A 81 -14.45 14.41 -1.78
CA HIS A 81 -14.16 14.68 -0.36
C HIS A 81 -12.89 13.96 0.12
N VAL A 82 -12.64 12.73 -0.34
CA VAL A 82 -11.39 11.98 -0.05
C VAL A 82 -10.17 12.66 -0.66
N GLU A 83 -10.27 13.13 -1.90
CA GLU A 83 -9.20 13.87 -2.57
C GLU A 83 -8.91 15.20 -1.85
N GLY A 84 -9.95 15.93 -1.44
CA GLY A 84 -9.84 17.14 -0.63
C GLY A 84 -9.13 16.88 0.71
N PHE A 85 -9.55 15.83 1.43
CA PHE A 85 -8.92 15.39 2.67
C PHE A 85 -7.43 15.05 2.47
N TYR A 86 -7.10 14.28 1.42
CA TYR A 86 -5.71 13.91 1.13
C TYR A 86 -4.82 15.11 0.79
N ARG A 87 -5.34 16.09 0.04
CA ARG A 87 -4.62 17.34 -0.28
C ARG A 87 -4.29 18.14 0.97
N MET A 88 -5.25 18.27 1.90
CA MET A 88 -5.00 18.93 3.17
C MET A 88 -3.99 18.17 4.03
N TYR A 89 -4.07 16.84 4.05
CA TYR A 89 -3.13 15.99 4.79
C TYR A 89 -1.70 16.16 4.27
N ARG A 90 -1.54 16.18 2.95
CA ARG A 90 -0.26 16.49 2.30
C ARG A 90 0.27 17.87 2.69
N ALA A 91 -0.56 18.90 2.64
CA ALA A 91 -0.17 20.25 3.04
C ALA A 91 0.26 20.32 4.53
N LEU A 92 -0.40 19.55 5.39
CA LEU A 92 -0.03 19.41 6.80
C LEU A 92 1.34 18.74 6.99
N ALA A 93 1.56 17.62 6.33
CA ALA A 93 2.85 16.92 6.36
C ALA A 93 3.99 17.81 5.83
N GLU A 94 3.76 18.50 4.70
CA GLU A 94 4.74 19.42 4.13
C GLU A 94 5.10 20.53 5.12
N ARG A 95 4.14 21.20 5.76
CA ARG A 95 4.45 22.23 6.76
C ARG A 95 5.17 21.67 7.99
N TYR A 96 4.81 20.47 8.44
CA TYR A 96 5.50 19.81 9.54
C TYR A 96 6.97 19.54 9.20
N ASP A 97 7.26 19.08 7.97
CA ASP A 97 8.61 18.88 7.47
C ASP A 97 9.38 20.19 7.30
N HIS A 98 8.72 21.28 6.88
CA HIS A 98 9.33 22.60 6.81
C HIS A 98 9.74 23.09 8.21
N VAL A 99 8.85 23.04 9.20
CA VAL A 99 9.15 23.51 10.56
C VAL A 99 10.21 22.62 11.24
N THR A 100 10.11 21.30 11.08
CA THR A 100 11.08 20.36 11.66
C THR A 100 12.43 20.39 10.93
N GLY A 101 12.41 20.65 9.62
CA GLY A 101 13.58 20.82 8.77
C GLY A 101 14.33 22.13 9.05
N GLU A 102 13.60 23.24 9.22
CA GLU A 102 14.15 24.52 9.65
C GLU A 102 14.77 24.43 11.05
N LEU A 103 14.15 23.69 11.97
CA LEU A 103 14.73 23.47 13.30
C LEU A 103 16.07 22.73 13.24
N ARG A 104 16.18 21.66 12.43
CA ARG A 104 17.45 20.95 12.26
C ARG A 104 18.54 21.85 11.68
N LYS A 105 18.19 22.73 10.74
CA LYS A 105 19.12 23.71 10.16
C LYS A 105 19.58 24.76 11.18
N ASN A 106 18.69 25.26 12.03
CA ASN A 106 19.04 26.22 13.08
C ASN A 106 19.94 25.59 14.16
N LEU A 107 19.64 24.36 14.59
CA LEU A 107 20.46 23.63 15.58
C LEU A 107 21.87 23.31 15.06
N GLN A 108 21.99 22.99 13.76
CA GLN A 108 23.26 22.72 13.10
C GLN A 108 24.08 24.00 12.84
N SER A 109 23.40 25.15 12.68
CA SER A 109 24.02 26.46 12.51
C SER A 109 24.58 27.01 13.83
N ASP A 110 23.91 26.77 14.96
CA ASP A 110 24.40 27.18 16.29
C ASP A 110 25.67 26.42 16.71
N LEU A 111 25.76 25.11 16.40
CA LEU A 111 26.94 24.29 16.69
C LEU A 111 28.18 24.65 15.85
N HIS A 112 27.99 25.22 14.66
CA HIS A 112 29.10 25.69 13.82
C HIS A 112 29.65 27.06 14.23
N SER A 113 28.94 27.83 15.07
CA SER A 113 29.45 29.12 15.57
C SER A 113 30.37 28.98 16.80
N GLN A 114 30.44 27.79 17.41
CA GLN A 114 31.07 27.60 18.74
C GLN A 114 32.22 26.57 18.82
N SER A 115 32.64 25.95 17.71
CA SER A 115 33.71 24.93 17.72
C SER A 115 34.97 25.37 16.96
N SER A 116 35.67 26.35 17.53
CA SER A 116 37.12 26.52 17.32
C SER A 116 37.81 26.34 18.67
N TRP A 117 38.09 25.08 19.04
CA TRP A 117 39.09 24.72 20.05
C TRP A 117 39.30 23.19 20.07
N SER A 118 40.54 22.73 19.76
CA SER A 118 41.27 21.53 20.24
C SER A 118 40.52 20.20 20.42
N GLY A 119 40.98 19.02 20.00
CA GLY A 119 42.28 18.50 19.58
C GLY A 119 42.31 16.99 19.90
N SER A 120 42.90 16.20 18.99
CA SER A 120 43.55 14.90 19.20
C SER A 120 42.74 13.65 19.67
N ASP A 121 42.56 12.74 18.70
CA ASP A 121 43.11 11.36 18.67
C ASP A 121 42.56 10.28 19.62
N PHE A 122 41.75 9.35 19.08
CA PHE A 122 41.76 7.89 19.37
C PHE A 122 40.80 7.10 18.45
N GLY A 123 41.33 6.11 17.71
CA GLY A 123 40.73 4.78 17.50
C GLY A 123 39.70 4.54 16.36
N SER A 124 40.18 3.95 15.25
CA SER A 124 39.51 3.26 14.12
C SER A 124 38.42 2.24 14.56
N GLU A 125 37.38 1.79 13.83
CA GLU A 125 36.89 1.67 12.43
C GLU A 125 35.47 1.00 12.51
N PRO A 126 34.67 0.68 11.45
CA PRO A 126 34.43 1.24 10.11
C PRO A 126 32.95 1.72 9.90
N PRO A 127 32.64 2.40 8.77
CA PRO A 127 31.33 3.00 8.47
C PRO A 127 30.47 2.16 7.51
N SER A 128 29.14 2.28 7.61
CA SER A 128 28.17 2.03 6.51
C SER A 128 26.77 2.48 6.95
N PRO A 129 25.83 2.80 6.05
CA PRO A 129 25.96 3.64 4.86
C PRO A 129 24.89 4.74 4.84
N SER A 130 25.27 5.96 4.48
CA SER A 130 24.36 7.05 4.11
C SER A 130 23.67 6.74 2.78
N LEU A 131 22.33 6.73 2.76
CA LEU A 131 21.53 6.90 1.54
C LEU A 131 21.21 8.39 1.33
N PRO A 132 21.07 8.83 0.06
CA PRO A 132 21.56 10.12 -0.39
C PRO A 132 20.52 11.24 -0.28
N THR A 133 21.02 12.40 0.16
CA THR A 133 20.38 13.71 0.02
C THR A 133 20.35 14.08 -1.46
N PHE A 134 19.15 14.20 -2.03
CA PHE A 134 18.92 14.91 -3.28
C PHE A 134 19.08 16.40 -3.02
N ASP A 135 20.20 16.98 -3.48
CA ASP A 135 20.35 18.44 -3.52
C ASP A 135 20.41 18.93 -4.97
N ARG A 136 19.34 19.66 -5.31
CA ARG A 136 19.28 20.93 -6.04
C ARG A 136 20.14 21.14 -7.29
N THR A 137 19.43 21.47 -8.36
CA THR A 137 19.87 22.42 -9.41
C THR A 137 20.32 23.77 -8.82
N PRO A 138 21.21 24.51 -9.51
CA PRO A 138 20.73 25.77 -10.08
C PRO A 138 21.31 26.17 -11.46
N GLU A 139 20.41 26.77 -12.25
CA GLU A 139 20.51 27.83 -13.28
C GLU A 139 21.79 28.08 -14.09
N LEU A 140 21.60 28.15 -15.42
CA LEU A 140 22.04 29.27 -16.29
C LEU A 140 21.04 29.43 -17.47
N LYS A 141 20.43 30.62 -17.59
CA LYS A 141 19.65 31.14 -18.75
C LYS A 141 20.64 31.73 -19.81
N PRO A 142 20.20 32.34 -20.94
CA PRO A 142 19.12 32.07 -21.90
C PRO A 142 19.61 32.09 -23.38
N ALA A 143 18.85 31.51 -24.33
CA ALA A 143 18.80 32.02 -25.72
C ALA A 143 17.66 31.37 -26.52
N VAL A 144 16.76 32.20 -27.03
CA VAL A 144 15.76 31.88 -28.07
C VAL A 144 16.39 32.24 -29.42
N PRO A 145 16.21 31.45 -30.50
CA PRO A 145 15.20 31.83 -31.50
C PRO A 145 14.39 30.65 -32.10
N LYS A 146 13.07 30.85 -32.19
CA LYS A 146 12.16 30.30 -33.23
C LYS A 146 12.61 30.83 -34.63
N PRO A 147 12.23 30.29 -35.82
CA PRO A 147 10.87 29.85 -36.22
C PRO A 147 10.83 28.63 -37.19
N SER A 148 9.69 28.01 -37.50
CA SER A 148 8.85 28.36 -38.68
C SER A 148 7.62 27.43 -38.77
N ALA A 149 6.52 28.00 -39.25
CA ALA A 149 5.22 27.39 -39.44
C ALA A 149 5.08 26.65 -40.81
N ARG A 150 3.89 26.02 -40.99
CA ARG A 150 3.18 25.72 -42.27
C ARG A 150 3.48 24.32 -42.87
N ALA A 151 2.56 23.51 -43.39
CA ALA A 151 1.09 23.51 -43.57
C ALA A 151 0.60 22.06 -43.83
N ALA A 152 -0.73 21.91 -43.88
CA ALA A 152 -1.47 20.75 -44.36
C ALA A 152 -1.11 20.31 -45.81
N GLY A 153 -1.28 19.01 -46.10
CA GLY A 153 -1.34 18.48 -47.46
C GLY A 153 -1.20 16.97 -47.56
N PHE A 154 -2.30 16.31 -47.95
CA PHE A 154 -2.43 15.05 -48.72
C PHE A 154 -1.70 13.78 -48.23
N GLU A 155 -2.40 12.72 -47.85
CA GLU A 155 -2.97 11.70 -48.75
C GLU A 155 -1.96 11.04 -49.70
N PHE A 156 -1.89 9.71 -49.55
CA PHE A 156 -1.77 8.73 -50.63
C PHE A 156 -0.39 8.52 -51.27
N PHE A 157 0.23 7.39 -50.91
CA PHE A 157 1.07 6.64 -51.83
C PHE A 157 0.37 5.32 -52.12
N LEU A 158 0.03 5.14 -53.39
CA LEU A 158 -0.66 4.02 -53.97
C LEU A 158 0.29 3.36 -54.97
N GLY A 159 0.21 2.04 -55.07
CA GLY A 159 0.86 1.29 -56.13
C GLY A 159 1.15 -0.16 -55.73
N SER A 160 0.67 -1.24 -56.35
CA SER A 160 -0.48 -1.58 -57.21
C SER A 160 -0.13 -2.95 -57.81
N GLY A 161 -1.11 -3.87 -57.89
CA GLY A 161 -1.04 -5.11 -58.66
C GLY A 161 -1.64 -6.30 -57.90
N GLY A 162 -2.75 -6.92 -58.28
CA GLY A 162 -3.66 -6.70 -59.40
C GLY A 162 -4.71 -7.83 -59.45
N SER A 163 -5.89 -7.51 -60.02
CA SER A 163 -6.85 -8.38 -60.71
C SER A 163 -7.51 -9.55 -59.93
N SER A 164 -8.82 -9.80 -59.93
CA SER A 164 -9.98 -9.22 -60.62
C SER A 164 -11.27 -9.80 -60.00
N ASP A 165 -12.28 -8.93 -59.89
CA ASP A 165 -13.74 -9.12 -59.94
C ASP A 165 -14.41 -10.49 -59.70
N LEU A 166 -15.48 -10.49 -58.87
CA LEU A 166 -16.88 -10.46 -59.34
C LEU A 166 -17.88 -10.36 -58.14
N SER A 167 -18.51 -9.18 -58.02
CA SER A 167 -19.93 -8.87 -57.72
C SER A 167 -20.77 -9.53 -56.58
N ARG A 168 -21.45 -8.61 -55.84
CA ARG A 168 -22.82 -8.64 -55.25
C ARG A 168 -23.07 -9.56 -54.03
N LYS A 169 -23.45 -9.06 -52.84
CA LYS A 169 -24.62 -8.26 -52.37
C LYS A 169 -25.87 -9.14 -52.10
N GLU A 170 -26.34 -9.07 -50.85
CA GLU A 170 -27.66 -9.49 -50.31
C GLU A 170 -27.92 -11.01 -50.31
N SER A 171 -28.74 -11.64 -49.48
CA SER A 171 -29.47 -11.41 -48.22
C SER A 171 -30.13 -12.78 -47.89
N ASP A 172 -30.77 -12.90 -46.73
CA ASP A 172 -31.81 -13.91 -46.41
C ASP A 172 -31.35 -15.35 -46.07
N ARG A 173 -31.56 -15.75 -44.81
CA ARG A 173 -32.76 -16.47 -44.29
C ARG A 173 -32.91 -17.90 -44.84
N SER A 174 -32.53 -18.84 -43.97
CA SER A 174 -33.30 -20.03 -43.60
C SER A 174 -33.54 -21.16 -44.63
N SER A 175 -32.85 -22.28 -44.36
CA SER A 175 -33.44 -23.57 -43.92
C SER A 175 -33.29 -24.81 -44.81
N SER A 176 -33.06 -25.92 -44.08
CA SER A 176 -33.24 -27.36 -44.40
C SER A 176 -31.98 -28.04 -44.98
N SER A 177 -31.49 -29.20 -44.53
CA SER A 177 -32.15 -30.32 -43.85
C SER A 177 -31.13 -31.33 -43.28
N SER A 178 -31.35 -31.73 -42.03
CA SER A 178 -31.35 -33.11 -41.48
C SER A 178 -30.08 -33.98 -41.43
N SER A 179 -29.69 -34.35 -40.20
CA SER A 179 -29.62 -35.75 -39.77
C SER A 179 -29.63 -35.82 -38.24
N GLU A 180 -30.49 -36.70 -37.74
CA GLU A 180 -30.77 -36.95 -36.33
C GLU A 180 -29.78 -37.96 -35.76
N SER A 181 -29.36 -37.75 -34.51
CA SER A 181 -28.94 -38.82 -33.61
C SER A 181 -29.08 -38.35 -32.18
N ASP A 182 -30.11 -38.88 -31.56
CA ASP A 182 -30.38 -38.80 -30.13
C ASP A 182 -29.33 -39.63 -29.37
N SER A 183 -28.78 -39.04 -28.31
CA SER A 183 -28.32 -39.80 -27.16
C SER A 183 -28.42 -38.89 -25.94
N ASP A 184 -29.49 -39.10 -25.20
CA ASP A 184 -29.72 -38.62 -23.85
C ASP A 184 -28.70 -39.24 -22.89
N SER A 185 -27.99 -38.37 -22.17
CA SER A 185 -27.63 -38.66 -20.78
C SER A 185 -27.62 -37.34 -20.01
N ASP A 186 -28.64 -37.17 -19.19
CA ASP A 186 -28.74 -36.14 -18.17
C ASP A 186 -27.59 -36.26 -17.16
N ASP A 187 -26.87 -35.16 -16.93
CA ASP A 187 -26.65 -34.68 -15.56
C ASP A 187 -26.33 -33.18 -15.57
N ALA A 188 -26.97 -32.46 -14.65
CA ALA A 188 -27.09 -31.01 -14.67
C ALA A 188 -26.11 -30.28 -13.73
N LYS A 189 -25.74 -29.05 -14.16
CA LYS A 189 -25.20 -27.87 -13.44
C LYS A 189 -23.67 -27.73 -13.36
N GLU A 190 -23.03 -26.80 -14.10
CA GLU A 190 -22.94 -25.33 -13.89
C GLU A 190 -22.43 -24.91 -12.49
N VAL A 191 -21.37 -24.12 -12.27
CA VAL A 191 -20.49 -23.24 -13.07
C VAL A 191 -19.11 -23.19 -12.39
N ASN A 192 -18.02 -23.35 -13.13
CA ASN A 192 -16.80 -22.56 -12.87
C ASN A 192 -16.10 -22.25 -14.20
N GLY A 193 -15.78 -20.97 -14.39
CA GLY A 193 -15.61 -20.36 -15.70
C GLY A 193 -14.30 -20.68 -16.43
N GLY A 194 -14.42 -20.89 -17.75
CA GLY A 194 -13.80 -20.00 -18.73
C GLY A 194 -12.28 -19.96 -18.86
N GLY A 195 -11.54 -21.01 -18.48
CA GLY A 195 -10.07 -21.04 -18.61
C GLY A 195 -9.49 -22.03 -19.63
N ASP A 196 -10.19 -23.14 -19.92
CA ASP A 196 -9.50 -24.36 -20.40
C ASP A 196 -9.48 -24.59 -21.92
N LEU A 197 -10.36 -23.94 -22.69
CA LEU A 197 -10.40 -24.14 -24.14
C LEU A 197 -9.21 -23.51 -24.88
N ILE A 198 -8.64 -22.43 -24.33
CA ILE A 198 -7.51 -21.72 -24.94
C ILE A 198 -6.20 -22.45 -24.66
N SER A 199 -6.08 -23.10 -23.50
CA SER A 199 -4.89 -23.85 -23.09
C SER A 199 -4.66 -25.07 -23.99
N SER A 200 -5.70 -25.87 -24.23
CA SER A 200 -5.61 -27.06 -25.09
C SER A 200 -5.35 -26.70 -26.56
N GLY A 201 -5.96 -25.62 -27.08
CA GLY A 201 -5.71 -25.14 -28.44
C GLY A 201 -4.28 -24.63 -28.65
N LEU A 202 -3.71 -23.94 -27.65
CA LEU A 202 -2.31 -23.51 -27.68
C LEU A 202 -1.35 -24.70 -27.57
N GLN A 203 -1.65 -25.69 -26.74
CA GLN A 203 -0.85 -26.91 -26.61
C GLN A 203 -0.85 -27.74 -27.91
N GLN A 204 -1.99 -27.85 -28.57
CA GLN A 204 -2.10 -28.49 -29.89
C GLN A 204 -1.23 -27.75 -30.94
N ARG A 205 -1.28 -26.41 -30.94
CA ARG A 205 -0.51 -25.60 -31.87
C ARG A 205 1.00 -25.65 -31.60
N ILE A 206 1.40 -25.74 -30.34
CA ILE A 206 2.81 -25.93 -29.95
C ILE A 206 3.30 -27.28 -30.47
N PHE A 207 2.52 -28.35 -30.29
CA PHE A 207 2.88 -29.69 -30.76
C PHE A 207 3.01 -29.75 -32.30
N GLU A 208 2.11 -29.09 -33.04
CA GLU A 208 2.21 -28.96 -34.50
C GLU A 208 3.48 -28.21 -34.94
N LEU A 209 3.79 -27.08 -34.29
CA LEU A 209 4.98 -26.29 -34.59
C LEU A 209 6.27 -27.04 -34.24
N GLU A 210 6.29 -27.81 -33.15
CA GLU A 210 7.41 -28.67 -32.78
C GLU A 210 7.65 -29.78 -33.83
N ASN A 211 6.58 -30.36 -34.36
CA ASN A 211 6.67 -31.40 -35.39
C ASN A 211 7.14 -30.81 -36.74
N GLU A 212 6.61 -29.65 -37.14
CA GLU A 212 7.07 -28.91 -38.32
C GLU A 212 8.56 -28.53 -38.20
N LEU A 213 9.00 -28.10 -37.01
CA LEU A 213 10.40 -27.76 -36.75
C LEU A 213 11.32 -28.99 -36.81
N CYS A 214 10.85 -30.16 -36.36
CA CYS A 214 11.57 -31.41 -36.46
C CYS A 214 11.79 -31.82 -37.93
N VAL A 215 10.75 -31.71 -38.76
CA VAL A 215 10.82 -31.99 -40.21
C VAL A 215 11.73 -30.99 -40.94
N VAL A 216 11.71 -29.71 -40.58
CA VAL A 216 12.61 -28.71 -41.17
C VAL A 216 14.06 -28.97 -40.76
N LYS A 217 14.31 -29.41 -39.53
CA LYS A 217 15.65 -29.75 -39.04
C LYS A 217 16.24 -30.98 -39.74
N GLU A 218 15.42 -31.98 -40.01
CA GLU A 218 15.80 -33.16 -40.82
C GLU A 218 16.16 -32.75 -42.25
N LYS A 219 15.31 -31.93 -42.90
CA LYS A 219 15.59 -31.38 -44.24
C LYS A 219 16.85 -30.51 -44.30
N LEU A 220 17.17 -29.79 -43.22
CA LEU A 220 18.41 -29.02 -43.12
C LEU A 220 19.64 -29.94 -43.06
N GLY A 221 19.54 -31.04 -42.31
CA GLY A 221 20.60 -32.05 -42.22
C GLY A 221 20.83 -32.81 -43.54
N GLU A 222 19.79 -32.98 -44.35
CA GLU A 222 19.93 -33.50 -45.73
C GLU A 222 20.62 -32.49 -46.66
N HIS A 223 20.35 -31.19 -46.49
CA HIS A 223 20.99 -30.13 -47.26
C HIS A 223 22.49 -29.97 -46.92
N GLU A 224 22.88 -30.18 -45.66
CA GLU A 224 24.29 -30.19 -45.24
C GLU A 224 25.09 -31.35 -45.85
N LYS A 225 24.49 -32.54 -46.01
CA LYS A 225 25.12 -33.68 -46.68
C LYS A 225 25.34 -33.43 -48.18
N CYS A 226 24.45 -32.67 -48.83
CA CYS A 226 24.61 -32.26 -50.23
C CYS A 226 25.78 -31.28 -50.42
N GLY A 227 26.06 -30.43 -49.42
CA GLY A 227 27.19 -29.49 -49.43
C GLY A 227 28.57 -30.16 -49.38
N GLN A 228 28.70 -31.31 -48.71
CA GLN A 228 29.97 -32.04 -48.60
C GLN A 228 30.42 -32.68 -49.92
N LEU A 229 29.48 -33.27 -50.68
CA LEU A 229 29.72 -33.81 -52.03
C LEU A 229 30.08 -32.74 -53.07
N ALA A 230 29.58 -31.51 -52.91
CA ALA A 230 29.94 -30.38 -53.76
C ALA A 230 31.38 -29.89 -53.49
N ASN A 231 31.82 -29.92 -52.23
CA ASN A 231 33.18 -29.53 -51.86
C ASN A 231 34.25 -30.52 -52.33
N GLU A 232 33.99 -31.84 -52.28
CA GLU A 232 34.91 -32.84 -52.82
C GLU A 232 35.08 -32.69 -54.34
N LYS A 233 33.98 -32.48 -55.08
CA LYS A 233 34.04 -32.21 -56.53
C LYS A 233 34.74 -30.89 -56.85
N HIS A 234 34.59 -29.87 -56.00
CA HIS A 234 35.27 -28.60 -56.19
C HIS A 234 36.78 -28.73 -55.96
N ALA A 235 37.22 -29.51 -54.96
CA ALA A 235 38.63 -29.80 -54.71
C ALA A 235 39.30 -30.60 -55.86
N ASP A 236 38.59 -31.57 -56.43
CA ASP A 236 39.05 -32.32 -57.61
C ASP A 236 39.15 -31.42 -58.85
N LEU A 237 38.18 -30.53 -59.07
CA LEU A 237 38.21 -29.56 -60.17
C LEU A 237 39.35 -28.55 -60.00
N ILE A 238 39.61 -28.06 -58.79
CA ILE A 238 40.75 -27.17 -58.49
C ILE A 238 42.07 -27.89 -58.79
N SER A 239 42.21 -29.14 -58.38
CA SER A 239 43.41 -29.95 -58.66
C SER A 239 43.61 -30.15 -60.17
N LYS A 240 42.53 -30.35 -60.92
CA LYS A 240 42.58 -30.53 -62.38
C LYS A 240 42.89 -29.24 -63.12
N ILE A 241 42.41 -28.10 -62.63
CA ILE A 241 42.76 -26.76 -63.15
C ILE A 241 44.26 -26.50 -62.94
N ALA A 242 44.81 -26.79 -61.76
CA ALA A 242 46.24 -26.60 -61.49
C ALA A 242 47.16 -27.43 -62.39
N VAL A 243 46.74 -28.66 -62.76
CA VAL A 243 47.47 -29.48 -63.73
C VAL A 243 47.41 -28.87 -65.13
N LEU A 244 46.23 -28.44 -65.58
CA LEU A 244 46.06 -27.80 -66.89
C LEU A 244 46.82 -26.47 -66.99
N GLU A 245 46.88 -25.69 -65.92
CA GLU A 245 47.67 -24.45 -65.87
C GLU A 245 49.17 -24.72 -66.02
N ASN A 246 49.69 -25.74 -65.35
CA ASN A 246 51.10 -26.15 -65.48
C ASN A 246 51.43 -26.67 -66.88
N ASP A 247 50.53 -27.44 -67.50
CA ASP A 247 50.69 -27.90 -68.88
C ASP A 247 50.67 -26.74 -69.88
N CYS A 248 49.81 -25.74 -69.67
CA CYS A 248 49.81 -24.50 -70.46
C CYS A 248 51.12 -23.71 -70.31
N LEU A 249 51.68 -23.62 -69.10
CA LEU A 249 52.98 -22.97 -68.88
C LEU A 249 54.11 -23.70 -69.61
N ALA A 250 54.16 -25.03 -69.51
CA ALA A 250 55.15 -25.85 -70.21
C ALA A 250 55.04 -25.76 -71.74
N ALA A 251 53.81 -25.69 -72.28
CA ALA A 251 53.57 -25.48 -73.70
C ALA A 251 54.03 -24.07 -74.16
N ASN A 252 53.81 -23.06 -73.34
CA ASN A 252 54.22 -21.69 -73.64
C ASN A 252 55.76 -21.53 -73.61
N GLU A 253 56.45 -22.21 -72.70
CA GLU A 253 57.91 -22.27 -72.68
C GLU A 253 58.48 -22.95 -73.95
N LYS A 254 57.86 -24.06 -74.39
CA LYS A 254 58.20 -24.71 -75.68
C LYS A 254 57.95 -23.78 -76.87
N LEU A 255 56.87 -23.00 -76.85
CA LEU A 255 56.58 -22.00 -77.88
C LEU A 255 57.64 -20.89 -77.92
N GLN A 256 58.09 -20.39 -76.76
CA GLN A 256 59.17 -19.40 -76.70
C GLN A 256 60.49 -19.97 -77.20
N ASN A 257 60.81 -21.23 -76.86
CA ASN A 257 61.99 -21.91 -77.39
C ASN A 257 61.91 -22.08 -78.92
N ALA A 258 60.79 -22.55 -79.46
CA ALA A 258 60.57 -22.64 -80.90
C ALA A 258 60.62 -21.26 -81.59
N LYS A 259 60.11 -20.21 -80.94
CA LYS A 259 60.19 -18.83 -81.44
C LYS A 259 61.64 -18.34 -81.48
N SER A 260 62.44 -18.63 -80.45
CA SER A 260 63.86 -18.32 -80.43
C SER A 260 64.64 -19.09 -81.52
N GLU A 261 64.27 -20.35 -81.79
CA GLU A 261 64.83 -21.16 -82.86
C GLU A 261 64.47 -20.63 -84.25
N ILE A 262 63.21 -20.20 -84.46
CA ILE A 262 62.78 -19.52 -85.69
C ILE A 262 63.55 -18.22 -85.89
N THR A 263 63.78 -17.43 -84.84
CA THR A 263 64.60 -16.21 -84.95
C THR A 263 66.06 -16.53 -85.30
N SER A 264 66.63 -17.63 -84.78
CA SER A 264 67.98 -18.10 -85.09
C SER A 264 68.09 -18.62 -86.54
N LEU A 265 67.08 -19.34 -87.02
CA LEU A 265 66.99 -19.80 -88.42
C LEU A 265 66.78 -18.63 -89.39
N HIS A 266 65.94 -17.64 -89.06
CA HIS A 266 65.80 -16.42 -89.85
C HIS A 266 67.10 -15.60 -89.91
N GLN A 267 67.86 -15.54 -88.81
CA GLN A 267 69.16 -14.89 -88.80
C GLN A 267 70.16 -15.64 -89.70
N LYS A 268 70.19 -16.98 -89.65
CA LYS A 268 71.03 -17.80 -90.56
C LYS A 268 70.62 -17.70 -92.03
N LEU A 269 69.32 -17.57 -92.33
CA LEU A 269 68.80 -17.35 -93.70
C LEU A 269 69.17 -15.96 -94.25
N LYS A 270 69.29 -14.98 -93.36
CA LYS A 270 69.73 -13.62 -93.68
C LYS A 270 71.26 -13.52 -93.83
N GLU A 271 72.01 -14.32 -93.07
CA GLU A 271 73.48 -14.43 -93.16
C GLU A 271 73.95 -15.23 -94.39
N ASN A 272 73.14 -16.16 -94.90
CA ASN A 272 73.47 -16.96 -96.11
C ASN A 272 73.07 -16.30 -97.46
N ASN A 273 72.45 -15.12 -97.47
CA ASN A 273 71.94 -14.46 -98.70
C ASN A 273 72.54 -13.08 -98.98
N LEU A 274 73.80 -12.83 -98.60
CA LEU A 274 74.51 -11.61 -98.98
C LEU A 274 75.87 -11.90 -99.61
N SER A 275 75.86 -12.22 -100.91
CA SER A 275 76.97 -12.02 -101.84
C SER A 275 76.39 -11.66 -103.23
N PRO A 276 76.78 -10.52 -103.85
CA PRO A 276 76.20 -10.03 -105.10
C PRO A 276 77.08 -10.38 -106.31
N GLU A 277 76.51 -10.78 -107.45
CA GLU A 277 77.25 -10.76 -108.72
C GLU A 277 76.35 -10.71 -109.97
N ALA A 278 76.63 -9.69 -110.79
CA ALA A 278 76.48 -9.54 -112.25
C ALA A 278 75.09 -9.71 -112.91
N SER A 279 74.49 -8.63 -113.43
CA SER A 279 74.67 -8.05 -114.79
C SER A 279 73.93 -8.84 -115.88
N SER A 280 72.87 -8.28 -116.47
CA SER A 280 72.90 -7.47 -117.71
C SER A 280 73.50 -8.22 -118.90
N ILE A 281 72.62 -8.75 -119.75
CA ILE A 281 72.93 -9.08 -121.15
C ILE A 281 71.71 -8.68 -122.00
N ASP A 282 71.96 -7.66 -122.81
CA ASP A 282 71.24 -7.27 -124.02
C ASP A 282 72.17 -7.62 -125.20
N LEU A 283 71.64 -8.07 -126.34
CA LEU A 283 72.04 -7.67 -127.70
C LEU A 283 71.50 -8.59 -128.81
N CYS A 284 70.98 -7.88 -129.82
CA CYS A 284 70.61 -8.24 -131.19
C CYS A 284 71.49 -9.25 -131.93
N ILE A 285 70.91 -9.90 -132.94
CA ILE A 285 71.58 -10.16 -134.22
C ILE A 285 70.61 -9.83 -135.37
N ASP A 286 71.10 -8.98 -136.27
CA ASP A 286 70.46 -8.53 -137.49
C ASP A 286 71.39 -8.88 -138.67
N ASN A 287 70.78 -9.18 -139.82
CA ASN A 287 71.29 -9.07 -141.19
C ASN A 287 72.41 -10.01 -141.71
N THR A 288 72.20 -10.50 -142.94
CA THR A 288 72.91 -10.11 -144.20
C THR A 288 73.06 -11.32 -145.14
N VAL A 289 72.42 -11.37 -146.33
CA VAL A 289 72.75 -10.77 -147.66
C VAL A 289 73.36 -11.81 -148.64
N ALA A 290 73.03 -11.60 -149.94
CA ALA A 290 73.70 -12.06 -151.17
C ALA A 290 73.32 -13.47 -151.69
N SER A 291 73.11 -13.72 -153.00
CA SER A 291 73.31 -12.93 -154.23
C SER A 291 72.81 -13.70 -155.49
N GLY A 292 72.42 -12.97 -156.54
CA GLY A 292 72.51 -13.35 -157.98
C GLY A 292 71.46 -14.36 -158.49
N MET A 293 70.97 -14.36 -159.73
CA MET A 293 71.28 -13.62 -160.96
C MET A 293 69.99 -13.54 -161.81
N GLU A 294 70.01 -12.61 -162.76
CA GLU A 294 68.94 -12.26 -163.69
C GLU A 294 68.41 -13.44 -164.53
N THR A 295 67.07 -13.47 -164.63
CA THR A 295 66.21 -13.65 -165.82
C THR A 295 65.07 -14.67 -165.63
N GLN A 296 64.10 -14.40 -164.74
CA GLN A 296 62.76 -15.02 -164.75
C GLN A 296 61.75 -14.24 -163.89
N GLU A 297 61.65 -12.92 -164.04
CA GLU A 297 61.02 -12.00 -163.06
C GLU A 297 59.53 -11.67 -163.33
N VAL A 298 58.75 -12.64 -163.83
CA VAL A 298 57.29 -12.48 -164.06
C VAL A 298 56.44 -13.35 -163.12
N GLU A 299 57.02 -14.34 -162.43
CA GLU A 299 56.31 -15.21 -161.46
C GLU A 299 56.45 -14.78 -159.99
N SER A 300 57.40 -13.90 -159.63
CA SER A 300 57.60 -13.41 -158.24
C SER A 300 56.55 -12.38 -157.79
N VAL A 301 55.91 -11.69 -158.73
CA VAL A 301 54.92 -10.64 -158.43
C VAL A 301 53.59 -11.24 -157.96
N THR A 302 53.25 -12.47 -158.34
CA THR A 302 52.03 -13.15 -157.86
C THR A 302 52.19 -13.72 -156.45
N GLU A 303 53.36 -14.28 -156.11
CA GLU A 303 53.62 -14.82 -154.76
C GLU A 303 53.75 -13.73 -153.69
N LEU A 304 54.28 -12.55 -154.04
CA LEU A 304 54.33 -11.40 -153.15
C LEU A 304 52.93 -10.89 -152.78
N ASN A 305 52.00 -10.87 -153.74
CA ASN A 305 50.61 -10.47 -153.48
C ASN A 305 49.85 -11.46 -152.59
N ASP A 306 50.19 -12.75 -152.63
CA ASP A 306 49.60 -13.75 -151.74
C ASP A 306 50.20 -13.68 -150.32
N ARG A 307 51.52 -13.42 -150.20
CA ARG A 307 52.18 -13.14 -148.90
C ARG A 307 51.69 -11.84 -148.27
N GLU A 308 51.41 -10.83 -149.06
CA GLU A 308 50.87 -9.55 -148.58
C GLU A 308 49.44 -9.70 -148.04
N ARG A 309 48.64 -10.59 -148.65
CA ARG A 309 47.32 -10.96 -148.13
C ARG A 309 47.41 -11.74 -146.82
N GLU A 310 48.35 -12.67 -146.71
CA GLU A 310 48.61 -13.44 -145.47
C GLU A 310 49.09 -12.54 -144.31
N ILE A 311 49.90 -11.52 -144.60
CA ILE A 311 50.31 -10.50 -143.63
C ILE A 311 49.11 -9.67 -143.17
N GLU A 312 48.20 -9.31 -144.07
CA GLU A 312 47.01 -8.53 -143.71
C GLU A 312 46.04 -9.35 -142.85
N ASP A 313 45.87 -10.64 -143.15
CA ASP A 313 45.07 -11.56 -142.31
C ASP A 313 45.71 -11.76 -140.93
N LEU A 314 47.04 -11.92 -140.84
CA LEU A 314 47.76 -12.01 -139.57
C LEU A 314 47.68 -10.71 -138.78
N LYS A 315 47.74 -9.54 -139.43
CA LYS A 315 47.49 -8.24 -138.79
C LYS A 315 46.07 -8.13 -138.24
N GLY A 316 45.08 -8.61 -138.99
CA GLY A 316 43.70 -8.70 -138.53
C GLY A 316 43.57 -9.59 -137.29
N LEU A 317 44.26 -10.72 -137.27
CA LEU A 317 44.28 -11.64 -136.13
C LEU A 317 44.98 -11.05 -134.91
N ILE A 318 46.11 -10.34 -135.11
CA ILE A 318 46.83 -9.62 -134.05
C ILE A 318 45.93 -8.52 -133.48
N SER A 319 45.28 -7.73 -134.32
CA SER A 319 44.35 -6.68 -133.87
C SER A 319 43.17 -7.27 -133.07
N ALA A 320 42.63 -8.42 -133.50
CA ALA A 320 41.58 -9.12 -132.75
C ALA A 320 42.10 -9.64 -131.39
N LYS A 321 43.32 -10.18 -131.34
CA LYS A 321 43.95 -10.63 -130.10
C LYS A 321 44.34 -9.47 -129.18
N ASP A 322 44.75 -8.33 -129.73
CA ASP A 322 45.02 -7.11 -128.99
C ASP A 322 43.72 -6.54 -128.39
N GLN A 323 42.60 -6.58 -129.14
CA GLN A 323 41.29 -6.24 -128.59
C GLN A 323 40.84 -7.19 -127.47
N GLU A 324 41.11 -8.50 -127.61
CA GLU A 324 40.80 -9.49 -126.58
C GLU A 324 41.66 -9.27 -125.31
N ILE A 325 42.93 -8.94 -125.48
CA ILE A 325 43.84 -8.56 -124.38
C ILE A 325 43.34 -7.29 -123.69
N GLU A 326 42.92 -6.27 -124.45
CA GLU A 326 42.36 -5.05 -123.87
C GLU A 326 41.04 -5.31 -123.13
N GLN A 327 40.20 -6.24 -123.59
CA GLN A 327 39.02 -6.67 -122.86
C GLN A 327 39.37 -7.38 -121.53
N TYR A 328 40.34 -8.30 -121.53
CA TYR A 328 40.79 -8.94 -120.29
C TYR A 328 41.47 -7.97 -119.34
N LYS A 329 42.26 -7.02 -119.85
CA LYS A 329 42.83 -5.94 -119.03
C LYS A 329 41.76 -5.06 -118.40
N ALA A 330 40.72 -4.71 -119.16
CA ALA A 330 39.59 -3.94 -118.66
C ALA A 330 38.81 -4.72 -117.58
N GLN A 331 38.56 -6.02 -117.79
CA GLN A 331 37.92 -6.88 -116.79
C GLN A 331 38.77 -7.04 -115.52
N LEU A 332 40.08 -7.23 -115.67
CA LEU A 332 41.02 -7.31 -114.54
C LEU A 332 41.05 -5.98 -113.77
N ALA A 333 41.04 -4.85 -114.48
CA ALA A 333 40.97 -3.52 -113.87
C ALA A 333 39.65 -3.32 -113.11
N GLU A 334 38.52 -3.74 -113.69
CA GLU A 334 37.20 -3.66 -113.06
C GLU A 334 37.11 -4.53 -111.80
N GLU A 335 37.55 -5.80 -111.86
CA GLU A 335 37.58 -6.70 -110.70
C GLU A 335 38.59 -6.24 -109.64
N SER A 336 39.74 -5.70 -110.04
CA SER A 336 40.68 -5.06 -109.10
C SER A 336 40.07 -3.83 -108.42
N GLY A 337 39.25 -3.06 -109.14
CA GLY A 337 38.51 -1.92 -108.62
C GLY A 337 37.43 -2.35 -107.62
N LYS A 338 36.64 -3.38 -107.94
CA LYS A 338 35.63 -3.98 -107.04
C LYS A 338 36.28 -4.54 -105.77
N SER A 339 37.36 -5.29 -105.91
CA SER A 339 38.11 -5.84 -104.77
C SER A 339 38.72 -4.73 -103.90
N SER A 340 39.24 -3.66 -104.50
CA SER A 340 39.73 -2.50 -103.76
C SER A 340 38.61 -1.77 -103.02
N GLN A 341 37.42 -1.66 -103.62
CA GLN A 341 36.27 -1.03 -102.98
C GLN A 341 35.72 -1.88 -101.82
N GLU A 342 35.68 -3.20 -101.98
CA GLU A 342 35.30 -4.14 -100.93
C GLU A 342 36.31 -4.13 -99.77
N LYS A 343 37.60 -4.04 -100.06
CA LYS A 343 38.65 -3.85 -99.05
C LYS A 343 38.42 -2.58 -98.21
N LEU A 344 38.09 -1.45 -98.86
CA LEU A 344 37.78 -0.21 -98.15
C LEU A 344 36.52 -0.31 -97.29
N ARG A 345 35.49 -1.04 -97.75
CA ARG A 345 34.29 -1.31 -96.94
C ARG A 345 34.61 -2.13 -95.70
N LEU A 346 35.37 -3.22 -95.85
CA LEU A 346 35.80 -4.04 -94.70
C LEU A 346 36.72 -3.26 -93.76
N GLU A 347 37.60 -2.40 -94.27
CA GLU A 347 38.42 -1.52 -93.43
C GLU A 347 37.56 -0.53 -92.64
N ALA A 348 36.50 0.02 -93.22
CA ALA A 348 35.53 0.86 -92.52
C ALA A 348 34.77 0.07 -91.43
N ASP A 349 34.24 -1.11 -91.76
CA ASP A 349 33.55 -1.97 -90.79
C ASP A 349 34.47 -2.38 -89.62
N ILE A 350 35.76 -2.62 -89.88
CA ILE A 350 36.76 -2.90 -88.84
C ILE A 350 36.94 -1.70 -87.89
N ILE A 351 36.86 -0.47 -88.40
CA ILE A 351 36.96 0.74 -87.57
C ILE A 351 35.72 0.86 -86.68
N ASP A 352 34.52 0.71 -87.25
CA ASP A 352 33.26 0.79 -86.49
C ASP A 352 33.20 -0.30 -85.40
N LEU A 353 33.60 -1.54 -85.73
CA LEU A 353 33.69 -2.63 -84.76
C LEU A 353 34.71 -2.34 -83.65
N LYS A 354 35.84 -1.69 -83.95
CA LYS A 354 36.81 -1.29 -82.92
C LYS A 354 36.23 -0.23 -81.99
N GLU A 355 35.46 0.72 -82.50
CA GLU A 355 34.79 1.73 -81.67
C GLU A 355 33.80 1.08 -80.71
N VAL A 356 32.94 0.19 -81.21
CA VAL A 356 32.00 -0.58 -80.37
C VAL A 356 32.73 -1.43 -79.33
N ILE A 357 33.87 -2.04 -79.67
CA ILE A 357 34.68 -2.79 -78.70
C ILE A 357 35.22 -1.88 -77.58
N GLU A 358 35.68 -0.67 -77.90
CA GLU A 358 36.17 0.27 -76.88
C GLU A 358 35.02 0.81 -76.01
N GLU A 359 33.84 1.06 -76.59
CA GLU A 359 32.65 1.43 -75.83
C GLU A 359 32.24 0.31 -74.86
N LEU A 360 32.13 -0.93 -75.34
CA LEU A 360 31.83 -2.10 -74.51
C LEU A 360 32.89 -2.32 -73.42
N LYS A 361 34.18 -2.10 -73.71
CA LYS A 361 35.24 -2.15 -72.68
C LYS A 361 35.01 -1.09 -71.60
N SER A 362 34.68 0.13 -72.00
CA SER A 362 34.40 1.21 -71.04
C SER A 362 33.20 0.86 -70.15
N GLU A 363 32.13 0.29 -70.71
CA GLU A 363 30.97 -0.18 -69.96
C GLU A 363 31.32 -1.31 -69.00
N VAL A 364 32.11 -2.30 -69.44
CA VAL A 364 32.60 -3.39 -68.58
C VAL A 364 33.39 -2.85 -67.39
N THR A 365 34.26 -1.84 -67.60
CA THR A 365 34.98 -1.21 -66.48
C THR A 365 34.04 -0.49 -65.51
N LYS A 366 33.03 0.22 -66.02
CA LYS A 366 32.01 0.90 -65.22
C LYS A 366 31.19 -0.09 -64.40
N ILE A 367 30.73 -1.18 -65.01
CA ILE A 367 30.01 -2.27 -64.35
C ILE A 367 30.90 -2.94 -63.30
N SER A 368 32.18 -3.19 -63.60
CA SER A 368 33.14 -3.73 -62.63
C SER A 368 33.31 -2.83 -61.41
N GLN A 369 33.36 -1.51 -61.60
CA GLN A 369 33.46 -0.57 -60.50
C GLN A 369 32.15 -0.50 -59.68
N GLN A 370 30.99 -0.51 -60.33
CA GLN A 370 29.69 -0.60 -59.64
C GLN A 370 29.57 -1.90 -58.84
N LYS A 371 30.01 -3.03 -59.39
CA LYS A 371 30.06 -4.33 -58.69
C LYS A 371 30.87 -4.23 -57.40
N LYS A 372 32.08 -3.66 -57.44
CA LYS A 372 32.91 -3.44 -56.23
C LYS A 372 32.21 -2.55 -55.20
N GLN A 373 31.50 -1.52 -55.64
CA GLN A 373 30.75 -0.64 -54.73
C GLN A 373 29.58 -1.38 -54.05
N VAL A 374 28.85 -2.21 -54.79
CA VAL A 374 27.76 -3.03 -54.25
C VAL A 374 28.31 -4.08 -53.29
N GLU A 375 29.41 -4.77 -53.63
CA GLU A 375 30.08 -5.72 -52.74
C GLU A 375 30.49 -5.07 -51.40
N ALA A 376 31.05 -3.84 -51.45
CA ALA A 376 31.38 -3.09 -50.24
C ALA A 376 30.13 -2.74 -49.40
N ARG A 377 29.01 -2.35 -50.04
CA ARG A 377 27.75 -2.09 -49.34
C ARG A 377 27.16 -3.35 -48.72
N ILE A 378 27.21 -4.48 -49.41
CA ILE A 378 26.76 -5.79 -48.90
C ILE A 378 27.58 -6.18 -47.67
N SER A 379 28.92 -6.05 -47.74
CA SER A 379 29.80 -6.33 -46.60
C SER A 379 29.50 -5.41 -45.40
N MET A 380 29.27 -4.12 -45.63
CA MET A 380 28.90 -3.19 -44.56
C MET A 380 27.54 -3.54 -43.93
N GLN A 381 26.55 -3.92 -44.74
CA GLN A 381 25.25 -4.37 -44.22
C GLN A 381 25.34 -5.69 -43.45
N GLN A 382 26.19 -6.63 -43.90
CA GLN A 382 26.44 -7.88 -43.18
C GLN A 382 27.02 -7.62 -41.79
N ASN A 383 28.03 -6.74 -41.68
CA ASN A 383 28.61 -6.36 -40.39
C ASN A 383 27.57 -5.70 -39.48
N LEU A 384 26.73 -4.80 -40.02
CA LEU A 384 25.66 -4.17 -39.26
C LEU A 384 24.62 -5.17 -38.77
N ILE A 385 24.25 -6.16 -39.60
CA ILE A 385 23.36 -7.26 -39.23
C ILE A 385 23.97 -8.10 -38.10
N GLU A 386 25.26 -8.42 -38.16
CA GLU A 386 25.95 -9.15 -37.11
C GLU A 386 25.98 -8.37 -35.79
N GLU A 387 26.22 -7.07 -35.83
CA GLU A 387 26.17 -6.19 -34.66
C GLU A 387 24.75 -6.11 -34.06
N PHE A 388 23.72 -5.96 -34.90
CA PHE A 388 22.32 -6.01 -34.43
C PHE A 388 21.95 -7.37 -33.83
N LYS A 389 22.45 -8.47 -34.40
CA LYS A 389 22.25 -9.82 -33.82
C LYS A 389 22.95 -9.95 -32.48
N ALA A 390 24.18 -9.46 -32.35
CA ALA A 390 24.94 -9.51 -31.10
C ALA A 390 24.28 -8.67 -30.00
N THR A 391 23.85 -7.45 -30.31
CA THR A 391 23.13 -6.58 -29.36
C THR A 391 21.76 -7.16 -28.95
N SER A 392 21.03 -7.74 -29.90
CA SER A 392 19.79 -8.46 -29.62
C SER A 392 20.01 -9.66 -28.68
N ALA A 393 20.99 -10.51 -28.97
CA ALA A 393 21.35 -11.64 -28.11
C ALA A 393 21.76 -11.20 -26.69
N ALA A 394 22.63 -10.18 -26.58
CA ALA A 394 23.05 -9.64 -25.28
C ALA A 394 21.87 -9.07 -24.48
N SER A 395 20.89 -8.44 -25.15
CA SER A 395 19.67 -7.96 -24.48
C SER A 395 18.79 -9.11 -24.00
N ALA A 396 18.65 -10.19 -24.78
CA ALA A 396 17.89 -11.37 -24.40
C ALA A 396 18.51 -12.06 -23.16
N ASP A 397 19.84 -12.17 -23.11
CA ASP A 397 20.57 -12.71 -21.95
C ASP A 397 20.37 -11.83 -20.70
N ARG A 398 20.41 -10.51 -20.87
CA ARG A 398 20.14 -9.55 -19.79
C ARG A 398 18.72 -9.70 -19.24
N PHE A 399 17.71 -9.83 -20.11
CA PHE A 399 16.33 -10.07 -19.68
C PHE A 399 16.17 -11.42 -18.98
N SER A 400 16.87 -12.46 -19.43
CA SER A 400 16.87 -13.78 -18.78
C SER A 400 17.45 -13.70 -17.36
N LEU A 401 18.57 -13.01 -17.19
CA LEU A 401 19.19 -12.77 -15.88
C LEU A 401 18.26 -11.97 -14.96
N GLU A 402 17.68 -10.88 -15.44
CA GLU A 402 16.74 -10.06 -14.65
C GLU A 402 15.49 -10.85 -14.25
N LYS A 403 14.94 -11.67 -15.16
CA LYS A 403 13.83 -12.58 -14.85
C LYS A 403 14.20 -13.59 -13.76
N SER A 404 15.42 -14.13 -13.79
CA SER A 404 15.90 -15.04 -12.74
C SER A 404 16.05 -14.33 -11.39
N ALA A 405 16.59 -13.11 -11.38
CA ALA A 405 16.74 -12.29 -10.17
C ALA A 405 15.38 -11.95 -9.56
N LEU A 406 14.44 -11.44 -10.36
CA LEU A 406 13.07 -11.15 -9.90
C LEU A 406 12.37 -12.40 -9.37
N LYS A 407 12.58 -13.57 -9.99
CA LYS A 407 12.01 -14.83 -9.49
C LYS A 407 12.56 -15.20 -8.11
N THR A 408 13.85 -14.98 -7.86
CA THR A 408 14.44 -15.21 -6.54
C THR A 408 13.92 -14.21 -5.50
N GLU A 409 13.78 -12.94 -5.86
CA GLU A 409 13.24 -11.90 -4.98
C GLU A 409 11.77 -12.18 -4.62
N ILE A 410 10.94 -12.57 -5.60
CA ILE A 410 9.56 -13.00 -5.36
C ILE A 410 9.51 -14.19 -4.40
N SER A 411 10.45 -15.15 -4.53
CA SER A 411 10.52 -16.31 -3.63
C SER A 411 10.89 -15.90 -2.21
N ILE A 412 11.85 -14.97 -2.04
CA ILE A 412 12.24 -14.43 -0.73
C ILE A 412 11.11 -13.64 -0.09
N LEU A 413 10.45 -12.76 -0.85
CA LEU A 413 9.30 -11.98 -0.36
C LEU A 413 8.13 -12.88 0.02
N SER A 414 7.87 -13.93 -0.77
CA SER A 414 6.85 -14.93 -0.45
C SER A 414 7.14 -15.64 0.88
N LEU A 415 8.38 -16.09 1.09
CA LEU A 415 8.81 -16.70 2.36
C LEU A 415 8.74 -15.71 3.54
N SER A 416 9.09 -14.45 3.33
CA SER A 416 8.94 -13.42 4.37
C SER A 416 7.47 -13.19 4.70
N ASN A 417 6.59 -13.17 3.70
CA ASN A 417 5.16 -12.95 3.90
C ASN A 417 4.50 -14.12 4.63
N THR A 418 4.87 -15.37 4.34
CA THR A 418 4.40 -16.54 5.10
C THR A 418 4.88 -16.50 6.55
N SER A 419 6.14 -16.09 6.80
CA SER A 419 6.66 -15.91 8.16
C SER A 419 5.93 -14.81 8.93
N LEU A 420 5.66 -13.65 8.31
CA LEU A 420 4.90 -12.57 8.93
C LEU A 420 3.44 -12.97 9.20
N SER A 421 2.80 -13.67 8.27
CA SER A 421 1.46 -14.24 8.44
C SER A 421 1.41 -15.20 9.63
N ALA A 422 2.40 -16.09 9.78
CA ALA A 422 2.49 -16.99 10.93
C ALA A 422 2.64 -16.23 12.27
N LYS A 423 3.45 -15.17 12.30
CA LYS A 423 3.59 -14.30 13.49
C LYS A 423 2.29 -13.57 13.84
N LEU A 424 1.53 -13.11 12.85
CA LEU A 424 0.22 -12.50 13.07
C LEU A 424 -0.75 -13.50 13.71
N VAL A 425 -0.83 -14.71 13.18
CA VAL A 425 -1.67 -15.77 13.76
C VAL A 425 -1.25 -16.11 15.20
N GLN A 426 0.06 -16.17 15.47
CA GLN A 426 0.56 -16.39 16.83
C GLN A 426 0.15 -15.26 17.78
N LEU A 427 0.31 -14.00 17.39
CA LEU A 427 -0.08 -12.85 18.20
C LEU A 427 -1.59 -12.80 18.44
N GLU A 428 -2.40 -13.20 17.46
CA GLU A 428 -3.85 -13.33 17.62
C GLU A 428 -4.21 -14.41 18.64
N ALA A 429 -3.53 -15.56 18.62
CA ALA A 429 -3.71 -16.62 19.61
C ALA A 429 -3.30 -16.17 21.02
N GLU A 430 -2.15 -15.50 21.17
CA GLU A 430 -1.69 -14.94 22.45
C GLU A 430 -2.69 -13.91 23.01
N LYS A 431 -3.21 -13.02 22.15
CA LYS A 431 -4.25 -12.07 22.51
C LYS A 431 -5.54 -12.76 22.98
N ALA A 432 -5.95 -13.84 22.32
CA ALA A 432 -7.14 -14.60 22.71
C ALA A 432 -6.98 -15.25 24.09
N VAL A 433 -5.81 -15.81 24.38
CA VAL A 433 -5.50 -16.38 25.71
C VAL A 433 -5.53 -15.30 26.79
N LEU A 434 -4.86 -14.16 26.56
CA LEU A 434 -4.86 -13.04 27.50
C LEU A 434 -6.25 -12.47 27.76
N CYS A 435 -7.09 -12.38 26.74
CA CYS A 435 -8.50 -11.98 26.90
C CYS A 435 -9.26 -12.97 27.80
N SER A 436 -9.09 -14.28 27.57
CA SER A 436 -9.74 -15.33 28.37
C SER A 436 -9.31 -15.28 29.84
N ASP A 437 -8.02 -15.06 30.10
CA ASP A 437 -7.50 -14.91 31.46
C ASP A 437 -8.02 -13.66 32.17
N ARG A 438 -8.05 -12.52 31.47
CA ARG A 438 -8.65 -11.28 32.00
C ARG A 438 -10.13 -11.50 32.33
N ASP A 439 -10.88 -12.16 31.45
CA ASP A 439 -12.30 -12.41 31.66
C ASP A 439 -12.54 -13.43 32.80
N ARG A 440 -11.62 -14.37 33.01
CA ARG A 440 -11.61 -15.24 34.20
C ARG A 440 -11.35 -14.44 35.48
N GLN A 441 -10.37 -13.54 35.50
CA GLN A 441 -10.08 -12.68 36.65
C GLN A 441 -11.25 -11.76 36.98
N ASN A 442 -11.87 -11.14 35.97
CA ASN A 442 -13.07 -10.31 36.16
C ASN A 442 -14.23 -11.11 36.77
N ARG A 443 -14.44 -12.35 36.31
CA ARG A 443 -15.46 -13.22 36.91
C ARG A 443 -15.18 -13.52 38.38
N GLU A 444 -13.92 -13.72 38.74
CA GLU A 444 -13.55 -13.99 40.13
C GLU A 444 -13.74 -12.77 41.02
N LEU A 445 -13.26 -11.60 40.60
CA LEU A 445 -13.48 -10.34 41.32
C LEU A 445 -14.97 -10.03 41.48
N ASN A 446 -15.79 -10.31 40.46
CA ASN A 446 -17.23 -10.13 40.58
C ASN A 446 -17.86 -11.08 41.61
N ARG A 447 -17.40 -12.34 41.71
CA ARG A 447 -17.85 -13.25 42.77
C ARG A 447 -17.46 -12.75 44.15
N GLU A 448 -16.24 -12.24 44.32
CA GLU A 448 -15.79 -11.65 45.59
C GLU A 448 -16.64 -10.43 45.96
N ILE A 449 -16.90 -9.54 45.00
CA ILE A 449 -17.78 -8.38 45.19
C ILE A 449 -19.18 -8.81 45.62
N ASP A 450 -19.77 -9.81 44.97
CA ASP A 450 -21.11 -10.28 45.31
C ASP A 450 -21.14 -10.99 46.67
N GLY A 451 -20.08 -11.72 47.03
CA GLY A 451 -19.90 -12.28 48.37
C GLY A 451 -19.81 -11.20 49.45
N LEU A 452 -19.06 -10.14 49.21
CA LEU A 452 -18.96 -9.00 50.12
C LEU A 452 -20.27 -8.22 50.23
N LYS A 453 -21.02 -8.03 49.13
CA LYS A 453 -22.36 -7.43 49.18
C LYS A 453 -23.29 -8.24 50.06
N LEU A 454 -23.31 -9.57 49.90
CA LEU A 454 -24.15 -10.44 50.73
C LEU A 454 -23.79 -10.33 52.22
N GLN A 455 -22.50 -10.24 52.56
CA GLN A 455 -22.08 -9.99 53.94
C GLN A 455 -22.56 -8.64 54.47
N VAL A 456 -22.48 -7.59 53.66
CA VAL A 456 -22.99 -6.26 54.03
C VAL A 456 -24.49 -6.28 54.26
N ASP A 457 -25.26 -6.96 53.40
CA ASP A 457 -26.71 -7.08 53.55
C ASP A 457 -27.08 -7.86 54.82
N MET A 458 -26.36 -8.96 55.12
CA MET A 458 -26.52 -9.73 56.36
C MET A 458 -26.25 -8.89 57.61
N LEU A 459 -25.11 -8.17 57.64
CA LEU A 459 -24.76 -7.31 58.77
C LEU A 459 -25.74 -6.14 58.92
N THR A 460 -26.29 -5.64 57.82
CA THR A 460 -27.33 -4.60 57.86
C THR A 460 -28.61 -5.13 58.47
N ALA A 461 -29.03 -6.35 58.13
CA ALA A 461 -30.18 -6.99 58.75
C ALA A 461 -29.97 -7.24 60.25
N GLU A 462 -28.80 -7.73 60.67
CA GLU A 462 -28.46 -7.91 62.08
C GLU A 462 -28.48 -6.56 62.84
N LYS A 463 -27.94 -5.50 62.23
CA LYS A 463 -28.00 -4.15 62.79
C LYS A 463 -29.44 -3.70 62.98
N ASP A 464 -30.30 -3.88 61.98
CA ASP A 464 -31.70 -3.46 62.04
C ASP A 464 -32.48 -4.24 63.11
N GLU A 465 -32.17 -5.54 63.28
CA GLU A 465 -32.72 -6.36 64.36
C GLU A 465 -32.30 -5.83 65.75
N MET A 466 -31.02 -5.49 65.92
CA MET A 466 -30.51 -4.90 67.17
C MET A 466 -31.14 -3.54 67.45
N VAL A 467 -31.32 -2.70 66.42
CA VAL A 467 -32.01 -1.41 66.52
C VAL A 467 -33.46 -1.61 66.96
N ALA A 468 -34.17 -2.59 66.41
CA ALA A 468 -35.53 -2.92 66.82
C ALA A 468 -35.58 -3.37 68.29
N ARG A 469 -34.64 -4.21 68.74
CA ARG A 469 -34.52 -4.63 70.15
C ARG A 469 -34.26 -3.46 71.09
N ILE A 470 -33.36 -2.55 70.73
CA ILE A 470 -33.10 -1.33 71.49
C ILE A 470 -34.36 -0.46 71.58
N GLY A 471 -35.10 -0.32 70.47
CA GLY A 471 -36.39 0.38 70.45
C GLY A 471 -37.39 -0.21 71.44
N ALA A 472 -37.59 -1.53 71.41
CA ALA A 472 -38.51 -2.22 72.31
C ALA A 472 -38.14 -2.05 73.79
N LEU A 473 -36.85 -2.21 74.14
CA LEU A 473 -36.36 -1.98 75.50
C LEU A 473 -36.52 -0.51 75.92
N GLY A 474 -36.34 0.43 74.99
CA GLY A 474 -36.59 1.85 75.22
C GLY A 474 -38.04 2.14 75.58
N ASP A 475 -38.99 1.52 74.88
CA ASP A 475 -40.41 1.66 75.16
C ASP A 475 -40.83 0.97 76.47
N GLU A 476 -40.22 -0.16 76.81
CA GLU A 476 -40.38 -0.77 78.14
C GLU A 476 -39.89 0.14 79.27
N MET A 477 -38.72 0.78 79.10
CA MET A 477 -38.19 1.70 80.09
C MET A 477 -39.10 2.91 80.26
N LYS A 478 -39.58 3.53 79.18
CA LYS A 478 -40.58 4.60 79.26
C LYS A 478 -41.83 4.14 80.02
N GLY A 479 -42.33 2.94 79.71
CA GLY A 479 -43.47 2.38 80.44
C GLY A 479 -43.19 2.12 81.93
N ARG A 480 -41.94 1.83 82.32
CA ARG A 480 -41.53 1.76 83.74
C ARG A 480 -41.45 3.15 84.35
N ASP A 481 -40.87 4.13 83.65
CA ASP A 481 -40.77 5.51 84.12
C ASP A 481 -42.14 6.14 84.31
N ASP A 482 -43.09 5.94 83.38
CA ASP A 482 -44.48 6.41 83.52
C ASP A 482 -45.17 5.82 84.77
N ARG A 483 -44.91 4.53 85.07
CA ARG A 483 -45.40 3.90 86.30
C ARG A 483 -44.76 4.49 87.56
N ILE A 484 -43.46 4.77 87.53
CA ILE A 484 -42.75 5.40 88.65
C ILE A 484 -43.33 6.80 88.89
N CYS A 485 -43.52 7.60 87.85
CA CYS A 485 -44.16 8.92 87.95
C CYS A 485 -45.56 8.82 88.58
N SER A 486 -46.39 7.87 88.13
CA SER A 486 -47.71 7.66 88.71
C SER A 486 -47.65 7.23 90.19
N MET A 487 -46.69 6.39 90.57
CA MET A 487 -46.47 6.02 91.97
C MET A 487 -46.00 7.20 92.81
N ASP A 488 -45.12 8.05 92.29
CA ASP A 488 -44.66 9.27 92.97
C ASP A 488 -45.80 10.26 93.18
N GLU A 489 -46.67 10.44 92.18
CA GLU A 489 -47.90 11.24 92.31
C GLU A 489 -48.81 10.71 93.43
N HIS A 490 -49.04 9.40 93.47
CA HIS A 490 -49.84 8.76 94.51
C HIS A 490 -49.20 8.89 95.90
N MET A 491 -47.87 8.69 95.99
CA MET A 491 -47.14 8.87 97.25
C MET A 491 -47.19 10.31 97.74
N ASN A 492 -47.08 11.29 96.83
CA ASN A 492 -47.24 12.71 97.16
C ASN A 492 -48.66 13.03 97.64
N GLN A 493 -49.69 12.44 97.01
CA GLN A 493 -51.08 12.59 97.44
C GLN A 493 -51.29 12.04 98.86
N LEU A 494 -50.81 10.82 99.15
CA LEU A 494 -50.88 10.24 100.49
C LEU A 494 -50.12 11.07 101.52
N HIS A 495 -48.93 11.58 101.18
CA HIS A 495 -48.19 12.48 102.05
C HIS A 495 -48.99 13.75 102.36
N LEU A 496 -49.65 14.35 101.35
CA LEU A 496 -50.48 15.53 101.55
C LEU A 496 -51.68 15.25 102.47
N GLU A 497 -52.32 14.09 102.32
CA GLU A 497 -53.42 13.65 103.21
C GLU A 497 -52.95 13.36 104.63
N HIS A 498 -51.80 12.69 104.80
CA HIS A 498 -51.20 12.49 106.12
C HIS A 498 -50.88 13.83 106.79
N VAL A 499 -50.32 14.80 106.07
CA VAL A 499 -50.05 16.14 106.60
C VAL A 499 -51.36 16.84 107.02
N LYS A 500 -52.43 16.72 106.23
CA LYS A 500 -53.75 17.27 106.61
C LYS A 500 -54.31 16.61 107.88
N LEU A 501 -54.29 15.28 107.95
CA LEU A 501 -54.76 14.53 109.13
C LEU A 501 -53.95 14.87 110.38
N ILE A 502 -52.63 15.04 110.26
CA ILE A 502 -51.79 15.50 111.38
C ILE A 502 -52.24 16.89 111.84
N ALA A 503 -52.47 17.83 110.91
CA ALA A 503 -52.96 19.16 111.24
C ALA A 503 -54.33 19.13 111.94
N GLU A 504 -55.26 18.27 111.49
CA GLU A 504 -56.58 18.06 112.12
C GLU A 504 -56.45 17.45 113.52
N ILE A 505 -55.61 16.43 113.71
CA ILE A 505 -55.34 15.83 115.01
C ILE A 505 -54.71 16.85 115.95
N GLU A 506 -53.78 17.69 115.47
CA GLU A 506 -53.19 18.76 116.26
C GLU A 506 -54.19 19.85 116.64
N GLN A 507 -55.13 20.19 115.75
CA GLN A 507 -56.26 21.08 116.06
C GLN A 507 -57.19 20.46 117.12
N ALA A 508 -57.58 19.20 116.96
CA ALA A 508 -58.41 18.48 117.93
C ALA A 508 -57.70 18.33 119.29
N ARG A 509 -56.39 18.05 119.31
CA ARG A 509 -55.58 18.04 120.53
C ARG A 509 -55.50 19.41 121.20
N ARG A 510 -55.42 20.50 120.43
CA ARG A 510 -55.49 21.87 120.96
C ARG A 510 -56.85 22.13 121.63
N ALA A 511 -57.94 21.87 120.92
CA ALA A 511 -59.30 22.01 121.47
C ALA A 511 -59.53 21.13 122.71
N GLY A 512 -58.99 19.91 122.71
CA GLY A 512 -59.04 19.01 123.87
C GLY A 512 -58.28 19.54 125.09
N ARG A 513 -57.12 20.21 124.89
CA ARG A 513 -56.40 20.89 125.97
C ARG A 513 -57.20 22.07 126.53
N GLU A 514 -57.76 22.91 125.66
CA GLU A 514 -58.62 24.03 126.05
C GLU A 514 -59.85 23.55 126.86
N LEU A 515 -60.49 22.46 126.42
CA LEU A 515 -61.63 21.88 127.14
C LEU A 515 -61.21 21.29 128.49
N ALA A 516 -60.06 20.62 128.58
CA ALA A 516 -59.55 20.06 129.83
C ALA A 516 -59.20 21.16 130.84
N GLU A 517 -58.62 22.27 130.39
CA GLU A 517 -58.42 23.47 131.20
C GLU A 517 -59.76 24.01 131.72
N ARG A 518 -60.80 24.07 130.86
CA ARG A 518 -62.14 24.52 131.27
C ARG A 518 -62.81 23.58 132.28
N VAL A 519 -62.64 22.27 132.13
CA VAL A 519 -63.12 21.28 133.12
C VAL A 519 -62.42 21.48 134.45
N LYS A 520 -61.10 21.68 134.44
CA LYS A 520 -60.34 21.95 135.67
C LYS A 520 -60.83 23.21 136.38
N GLU A 521 -61.05 24.31 135.64
CA GLU A 521 -61.62 25.55 136.19
C GLU A 521 -63.00 25.32 136.84
N LEU A 522 -63.87 24.52 136.19
CA LEU A 522 -65.18 24.18 136.71
C LEU A 522 -65.12 23.24 137.93
N ASP A 523 -64.21 22.28 137.95
CA ASP A 523 -63.99 21.40 139.11
C ASP A 523 -63.50 22.22 140.31
N GLU A 524 -62.57 23.15 140.11
CA GLU A 524 -62.13 24.09 141.14
C GLU A 524 -63.31 24.96 141.65
N GLU A 525 -64.23 25.36 140.78
CA GLU A 525 -65.48 26.05 141.15
C GLU A 525 -66.42 25.16 141.97
N VAL A 526 -66.62 23.91 141.55
CA VAL A 526 -67.47 22.95 142.26
C VAL A 526 -66.90 22.65 143.64
N GLU A 527 -65.59 22.45 143.78
CA GLU A 527 -64.96 22.25 145.08
C GLU A 527 -65.09 23.48 145.97
N ARG A 528 -64.94 24.70 145.41
CA ARG A 528 -65.24 25.93 146.16
C ARG A 528 -66.70 25.98 146.63
N GLN A 529 -67.65 25.56 145.79
CA GLN A 529 -69.05 25.46 146.18
C GLN A 529 -69.29 24.38 147.24
N ARG A 530 -68.68 23.20 147.14
CA ARG A 530 -68.78 22.14 148.16
C ARG A 530 -68.23 22.61 149.50
N ALA A 531 -67.09 23.28 149.51
CA ALA A 531 -66.51 23.87 150.72
C ALA A 531 -67.50 24.87 151.35
N ALA A 532 -68.07 25.79 150.57
CA ALA A 532 -69.07 26.74 151.05
C ALA A 532 -70.33 26.04 151.63
N ILE A 533 -70.81 24.97 150.99
CA ILE A 533 -71.94 24.17 151.49
C ILE A 533 -71.55 23.45 152.80
N SER A 534 -70.36 22.87 152.87
CA SER A 534 -69.86 22.18 154.06
C SER A 534 -69.71 23.14 155.24
N ASP A 535 -69.13 24.31 155.02
CA ASP A 535 -69.00 25.37 156.02
C ASP A 535 -70.39 25.83 156.49
N GLY A 536 -71.33 26.01 155.56
CA GLY A 536 -72.73 26.29 155.90
C GLY A 536 -73.39 25.18 156.70
N ALA A 537 -73.11 23.90 156.38
CA ALA A 537 -73.62 22.75 157.11
C ALA A 537 -72.97 22.60 158.49
N GLU A 538 -71.68 22.92 158.62
CA GLU A 538 -70.95 22.95 159.89
C GLU A 538 -71.45 24.07 160.77
N GLY A 539 -71.70 25.26 160.21
CA GLY A 539 -72.38 26.36 160.91
C GLY A 539 -73.76 25.94 161.44
N LYS A 540 -74.55 25.19 160.64
CA LYS A 540 -75.82 24.60 161.12
C LYS A 540 -75.58 23.58 162.24
N ARG A 541 -74.58 22.69 162.13
CA ARG A 541 -74.24 21.70 163.18
C ARG A 541 -73.76 22.37 164.46
N GLU A 542 -72.99 23.43 164.37
CA GLU A 542 -72.53 24.23 165.51
C GLU A 542 -73.71 24.92 166.18
N ALA A 543 -74.62 25.52 165.41
CA ALA A 543 -75.84 26.09 165.95
C ALA A 543 -76.68 25.05 166.72
N ILE A 544 -76.80 23.82 166.18
CA ILE A 544 -77.43 22.70 166.88
C ILE A 544 -76.68 22.34 168.16
N ARG A 545 -75.33 22.25 168.13
CA ARG A 545 -74.51 21.97 169.32
C ARG A 545 -74.69 23.01 170.41
N GLN A 546 -74.68 24.30 170.06
CA GLN A 546 -74.94 25.38 171.01
C GLN A 546 -76.35 25.28 171.62
N LEU A 547 -77.36 24.95 170.81
CA LEU A 547 -78.71 24.67 171.28
C LEU A 547 -78.76 23.49 172.24
N CYS A 548 -78.11 22.37 171.92
CA CYS A 548 -78.01 21.20 172.81
C CYS A 548 -77.31 21.54 174.13
N PHE A 549 -76.22 22.31 174.10
CA PHE A 549 -75.52 22.77 175.30
C PHE A 549 -76.42 23.66 176.17
N SER A 550 -77.17 24.57 175.55
CA SER A 550 -78.16 25.39 176.26
C SER A 550 -79.24 24.51 176.92
N LEU A 551 -79.72 23.49 176.22
CA LEU A 551 -80.69 22.52 176.74
C LEU A 551 -80.14 21.71 177.91
N GLU A 552 -78.90 21.24 177.84
CA GLU A 552 -78.24 20.55 178.96
C GLU A 552 -78.01 21.47 180.15
N HIS A 553 -77.63 22.73 179.94
CA HIS A 553 -77.52 23.70 181.01
C HIS A 553 -78.86 23.91 181.73
N TYR A 554 -79.96 24.02 180.99
CA TYR A 554 -81.31 24.06 181.57
C TYR A 554 -81.69 22.75 182.28
N ARG A 555 -81.32 21.59 181.72
CA ARG A 555 -81.57 20.26 182.32
C ARG A 555 -80.81 20.07 183.63
N ASP A 556 -79.54 20.47 183.69
CA ASP A 556 -78.70 20.39 184.87
C ASP A 556 -79.18 21.37 185.95
N GLY A 557 -79.58 22.58 185.57
CA GLY A 557 -80.28 23.52 186.46
C GLY A 557 -81.54 22.89 187.07
N TYR A 558 -82.35 22.20 186.26
CA TYR A 558 -83.53 21.48 186.72
C TYR A 558 -83.17 20.32 187.68
N HIS A 559 -82.12 19.55 187.38
CA HIS A 559 -81.64 18.48 188.27
C HIS A 559 -81.08 19.00 189.59
N HIS A 560 -80.42 20.16 189.59
CA HIS A 560 -79.93 20.81 190.80
C HIS A 560 -81.10 21.26 191.70
N LEU A 561 -82.13 21.87 191.12
CA LEU A 561 -83.42 22.16 191.78
C LEU A 561 -84.09 20.89 192.34
N ARG A 562 -84.04 19.78 191.59
CA ARG A 562 -84.60 18.49 192.03
C ARG A 562 -83.84 17.88 193.21
N ARG A 563 -82.51 18.05 193.28
CA ARG A 563 -81.65 17.51 194.35
C ARG A 563 -81.80 18.30 195.66
N MET A 564 -82.06 19.60 195.58
CA MET A 564 -82.42 20.46 196.71
C MET A 564 -83.76 20.06 197.38
N LEU A 565 -84.67 19.41 196.64
CA LEU A 565 -85.99 18.98 197.13
C LEU A 565 -86.01 17.57 197.78
N GLN A 566 -84.94 16.77 197.66
CA GLN A 566 -84.88 15.39 198.19
C GLN A 566 -84.28 15.26 199.62
N GLY A 567 -84.38 16.32 200.42
CA GLY A 567 -83.94 16.36 201.82
C GLY A 567 -85.01 16.05 202.88
N ASN A 568 -86.23 15.59 202.54
CA ASN A 568 -87.24 15.28 203.57
C ASN A 568 -88.19 14.10 203.23
N ASN A 569 -88.24 13.16 204.20
CA ASN A 569 -89.29 12.17 204.53
C ASN A 569 -89.52 10.86 203.72
N ARG A 570 -89.18 9.75 204.41
CA ARG A 570 -89.99 8.55 204.77
C ARG A 570 -91.06 8.00 203.80
N ARG A 571 -90.80 6.76 203.31
CA ARG A 571 -91.61 5.47 203.27
C ARG A 571 -93.13 5.51 202.96
N PRO A 572 -93.78 4.37 202.55
CA PRO A 572 -93.37 3.25 201.66
C PRO A 572 -94.49 2.77 200.66
N GLN A 573 -94.16 1.77 199.82
CA GLN A 573 -95.02 0.70 199.23
C GLN A 573 -96.00 0.96 198.04
N ALA A 574 -95.62 0.37 196.89
CA ALA A 574 -96.30 -0.66 196.08
C ALA A 574 -97.54 -0.39 195.19
N VAL A 575 -97.59 -1.21 194.12
CA VAL A 575 -98.67 -1.57 193.16
C VAL A 575 -98.66 -0.71 191.87
N MET A 576 -98.16 -1.19 190.72
CA MET A 576 -98.58 -2.22 189.74
C MET A 576 -99.64 -1.80 188.70
N ALA A 577 -99.36 -2.22 187.46
CA ALA A 577 -100.17 -2.32 186.22
C ALA A 577 -100.50 -0.98 185.51
N VAL A 578 -100.23 -0.78 184.21
CA VAL A 578 -100.02 -1.65 183.03
C VAL A 578 -98.83 -1.14 182.22
#